data_AF-A0A848WSY4-F1
#
_entry.id   AF-A0A848WSY4-F1
#
_cell.length_a   1.000
_cell.length_b   1.000
_cell.length_c   1.000
_cell.angle_alpha   90.00
_cell.angle_beta   90.00
_cell.angle_gamma   90.00
#
_symmetry.space_group_name_H-M   'P 1'
#
loop_
_entity.id
_entity.type
_entity.pdbx_description
1 polymer ?
#
loop_
_entity_poly.entity_id
_entity_poly.type
_entity_poly.pdbx_seq_one_letter_code
_entity_poly.pdbx_strand_id
1 'polypeptide(L)'
;MQTVHISRNFDSWRDAAREHLRLGTDPADLFWDDGTASASLFEISGEKPDVPPPEREIRLPKSFIDLARWVACHSDPDRWSLLYRLAWRLAIGNERQLLNLETDDDVRRAQILAKAVRRDRHKMTAFVRFRKTGIDSKTGREQFVAWFEPNHFIVELTAPFFQKRFASMDWSILTPDRCAHWNGKNLWFTDGISKSEAGVDEDQLEDFWRTYYANIFNPARLKLKAMQAEMPVKYWKNLPEAPLICELTREAALRTTDMIDTGVNHERTHVSEKIPKGVPQFTAVPQVDPAAVFSRCEALDIREIRDLAENCRACGICENATQTVFGEGPEDARIMLIGEQPGDGEDIAGRPFVGPAGRLLDEALEDAGLNRDELYITNTVKHFKWKSNLRGGKRRIHDKANRGEIEKCKPWVLAEISKVRPEKIILLGATAAQALLGYGFRVSRQRGLVPAADIAETVIATVHPSSLLRIRDPELKQADIVRFVEDIRLAA
;
A
#
# COMPACT_ATOMS: atom_id res chain seq x y z
N MET A 1 4.72 28.25 -35.32
CA MET A 1 3.82 27.77 -34.26
C MET A 1 2.41 27.49 -34.80
N GLN A 2 2.14 26.22 -35.11
CA GLN A 2 0.90 25.65 -35.61
C GLN A 2 0.12 25.01 -34.45
N THR A 3 -1.19 25.23 -34.38
CA THR A 3 -2.06 24.55 -33.42
C THR A 3 -2.49 23.18 -33.96
N VAL A 4 -2.39 22.16 -33.11
CA VAL A 4 -2.80 20.78 -33.39
C VAL A 4 -3.93 20.43 -32.42
N HIS A 5 -5.16 20.40 -32.93
CA HIS A 5 -6.33 20.01 -32.14
C HIS A 5 -6.43 18.48 -32.07
N ILE A 6 -6.53 17.95 -30.86
CA ILE A 6 -6.65 16.52 -30.57
C ILE A 6 -7.84 16.24 -29.65
N SER A 7 -8.36 15.02 -29.69
CA SER A 7 -9.22 14.54 -28.61
C SER A 7 -8.38 14.29 -27.35
N ARG A 8 -8.96 14.47 -26.17
CA ARG A 8 -8.34 14.25 -24.83
C ARG A 8 -8.05 12.75 -24.53
N ASN A 9 -7.36 12.05 -25.43
CA ASN A 9 -6.95 10.65 -25.31
C ASN A 9 -5.60 10.38 -26.02
N PHE A 10 -4.93 9.30 -25.61
CA PHE A 10 -3.58 8.97 -26.10
C PHE A 10 -3.55 8.60 -27.60
N ASP A 11 -4.59 7.97 -28.14
CA ASP A 11 -4.59 7.49 -29.53
C ASP A 11 -4.71 8.65 -30.52
N SER A 12 -5.56 9.66 -30.24
CA SER A 12 -5.66 10.88 -31.04
C SER A 12 -4.35 11.68 -31.03
N TRP A 13 -3.72 11.85 -29.86
CA TRP A 13 -2.39 12.46 -29.78
C TRP A 13 -1.35 11.65 -30.57
N ARG A 14 -1.32 10.32 -30.43
CA ARG A 14 -0.35 9.45 -31.11
C ARG A 14 -0.43 9.61 -32.63
N ASP A 15 -1.63 9.64 -33.18
CA ASP A 15 -1.83 9.64 -34.63
C ASP A 15 -1.44 11.00 -35.23
N ALA A 16 -1.81 12.12 -34.59
CA ALA A 16 -1.34 13.46 -34.96
C ALA A 16 0.19 13.62 -34.75
N ALA A 17 0.74 13.16 -33.63
CA ALA A 17 2.17 13.19 -33.38
C ALA A 17 2.96 12.38 -34.42
N ARG A 18 2.40 11.26 -34.91
CA ARG A 18 3.03 10.47 -35.99
C ARG A 18 3.08 11.21 -37.32
N GLU A 19 2.08 12.02 -37.64
CA GLU A 19 2.08 12.89 -38.84
C GLU A 19 3.19 13.96 -38.72
N HIS A 20 3.23 14.69 -37.60
CA HIS A 20 4.25 15.72 -37.37
C HIS A 20 5.68 15.17 -37.25
N LEU A 21 5.87 13.97 -36.68
CA LEU A 21 7.19 13.29 -36.67
C LEU A 21 7.65 12.85 -38.06
N ARG A 22 6.73 12.52 -38.99
CA ARG A 22 7.07 12.25 -40.40
C ARG A 22 7.46 13.53 -41.14
N LEU A 23 6.69 14.61 -40.95
CA LEU A 23 7.01 15.96 -41.41
C LEU A 23 8.35 16.48 -40.83
N GLY A 24 8.73 16.00 -39.64
CA GLY A 24 9.90 16.45 -38.91
C GLY A 24 9.70 17.79 -38.20
N THR A 25 8.45 18.22 -37.98
CA THR A 25 8.12 19.51 -37.37
C THR A 25 8.78 19.66 -36.00
N ASP A 26 9.45 20.78 -35.77
CA ASP A 26 10.12 21.06 -34.50
C ASP A 26 9.08 21.18 -33.36
N PRO A 27 9.35 20.66 -32.14
CA PRO A 27 8.44 20.82 -31.01
C PRO A 27 8.15 22.28 -30.60
N ALA A 28 9.04 23.23 -30.87
CA ALA A 28 8.80 24.64 -30.63
C ALA A 28 7.78 25.25 -31.61
N ASP A 29 7.59 24.61 -32.76
CA ASP A 29 6.62 25.02 -33.77
C ASP A 29 5.22 24.44 -33.57
N LEU A 30 4.97 23.65 -32.52
CA LEU A 30 3.66 23.04 -32.27
C LEU A 30 3.04 23.48 -30.94
N PHE A 31 1.76 23.86 -31.00
CA PHE A 31 0.89 23.99 -29.85
C PHE A 31 -0.14 22.86 -29.86
N TRP A 32 -0.32 22.17 -28.74
CA TRP A 32 -1.25 21.05 -28.62
C TRP A 32 -2.49 21.48 -27.85
N ASP A 33 -3.64 21.46 -28.51
CA ASP A 33 -4.93 21.80 -27.90
C ASP A 33 -5.82 20.55 -27.81
N ASP A 34 -6.36 20.29 -26.62
CA ASP A 34 -7.29 19.19 -26.35
C ASP A 34 -8.67 19.67 -25.89
N GLY A 35 -8.98 20.96 -26.09
CA GLY A 35 -10.23 21.61 -25.69
C GLY A 35 -10.31 22.00 -24.21
N THR A 36 -9.24 21.81 -23.42
CA THR A 36 -9.22 22.25 -22.01
C THR A 36 -8.66 23.65 -21.79
N ALA A 37 -7.97 24.23 -22.79
CA ALA A 37 -7.49 25.60 -22.73
C ALA A 37 -8.57 26.58 -23.19
N SER A 38 -8.74 27.69 -22.47
CA SER A 38 -9.54 28.82 -22.97
C SER A 38 -8.91 29.34 -24.26
N ALA A 39 -9.69 29.37 -25.35
CA ALA A 39 -9.23 29.66 -26.71
C ALA A 39 -8.30 30.89 -26.75
N SER A 40 -7.03 30.66 -27.11
CA SER A 40 -6.09 31.74 -27.36
C SER A 40 -6.41 32.39 -28.71
N LEU A 41 -6.58 33.71 -28.70
CA LEU A 41 -7.21 34.51 -29.75
C LEU A 41 -6.34 34.73 -31.02
N PHE A 42 -5.53 33.74 -31.40
CA PHE A 42 -4.59 33.81 -32.52
C PHE A 42 -4.65 32.55 -33.39
N GLU A 43 -5.70 32.46 -34.20
CA GLU A 43 -5.68 31.59 -35.37
C GLU A 43 -4.73 32.18 -36.42
N ILE A 44 -3.61 31.51 -36.69
CA ILE A 44 -2.84 31.69 -37.91
C ILE A 44 -2.98 30.41 -38.72
N SER A 45 -3.86 30.46 -39.71
CA SER A 45 -4.07 29.38 -40.68
C SER A 45 -2.84 29.22 -41.58
N GLY A 46 -1.86 28.44 -41.15
CA GLY A 46 -0.75 28.03 -42.00
C GLY A 46 -1.25 27.09 -43.10
N GLU A 47 -1.08 27.49 -44.37
CA GLU A 47 -1.39 26.64 -45.51
C GLU A 47 -0.58 25.34 -45.47
N LYS A 48 -1.19 24.22 -45.86
CA LYS A 48 -0.47 22.95 -45.99
C LYS A 48 0.60 23.07 -47.07
N PRO A 49 1.87 22.69 -46.82
CA PRO A 49 2.87 22.64 -47.86
C PRO A 49 2.48 21.61 -48.93
N ASP A 50 2.50 22.03 -50.20
CA ASP A 50 2.05 21.26 -51.38
C ASP A 50 3.05 20.18 -51.83
N VAL A 51 4.04 19.86 -50.99
CA VAL A 51 5.11 18.89 -51.27
C VAL A 51 4.99 17.72 -50.28
N PRO A 52 4.78 16.48 -50.74
CA PRO A 52 4.74 15.33 -49.85
C PRO A 52 6.10 15.16 -49.15
N PRO A 53 6.14 15.09 -47.80
CA PRO A 53 7.38 14.91 -47.06
C PRO A 53 7.99 13.53 -47.35
N PRO A 54 9.33 13.37 -47.25
CA PRO A 54 9.95 12.06 -47.36
C PRO A 54 9.39 11.11 -46.30
N GLU A 55 8.96 9.91 -46.71
CA GLU A 55 8.41 8.89 -45.81
C GLU A 55 9.48 8.38 -44.82
N ARG A 56 9.56 9.01 -43.65
CA ARG A 56 10.44 8.58 -42.56
C ARG A 56 9.81 7.44 -41.75
N GLU A 57 10.52 6.32 -41.64
CA GLU A 57 10.18 5.27 -40.68
C GLU A 57 10.48 5.72 -39.24
N ILE A 58 9.45 6.21 -38.55
CA ILE A 58 9.52 6.56 -37.13
C ILE A 58 9.39 5.31 -36.26
N ARG A 59 10.42 4.99 -35.48
CA ARG A 59 10.43 3.86 -34.52
C ARG A 59 10.65 4.37 -33.10
N LEU A 60 9.64 4.22 -32.23
CA LEU A 60 9.70 4.62 -30.82
C LEU A 60 9.82 3.40 -29.89
N PRO A 61 10.58 3.47 -28.79
CA PRO A 61 10.68 2.37 -27.83
C PRO A 61 9.35 2.05 -27.16
N LYS A 62 9.08 0.77 -26.87
CA LYS A 62 7.88 0.36 -26.11
C LYS A 62 7.79 1.05 -24.73
N SER A 63 8.92 1.25 -24.07
CA SER A 63 9.01 1.97 -22.80
C SER A 63 8.52 3.41 -22.89
N PHE A 64 8.72 4.09 -24.03
CA PHE A 64 8.14 5.41 -24.29
C PHE A 64 6.61 5.32 -24.35
N ILE A 65 6.06 4.41 -25.14
CA ILE A 65 4.60 4.23 -25.29
C ILE A 65 3.94 3.89 -23.95
N ASP A 66 4.55 3.02 -23.17
CA ASP A 66 4.03 2.65 -21.84
C ASP A 66 4.12 3.82 -20.84
N LEU A 67 5.13 4.69 -20.91
CA LEU A 67 5.21 5.93 -20.12
C LEU A 67 4.17 6.96 -20.59
N ALA A 68 4.08 7.19 -21.90
CA ALA A 68 3.23 8.20 -22.52
C ALA A 68 1.74 7.98 -22.23
N ARG A 69 1.29 6.72 -22.18
CA ARG A 69 -0.07 6.35 -21.74
C ARG A 69 -0.40 6.80 -20.32
N TRP A 70 0.57 6.84 -19.40
CA TRP A 70 0.35 7.39 -18.05
C TRP A 70 0.34 8.92 -18.06
N VAL A 71 1.25 9.55 -18.81
CA VAL A 71 1.38 11.01 -18.88
C VAL A 71 0.17 11.65 -19.55
N ALA A 72 -0.37 11.04 -20.61
CA ALA A 72 -1.57 11.49 -21.33
C ALA A 72 -2.80 11.70 -20.43
N CYS A 73 -2.93 10.90 -19.37
CA CYS A 73 -4.00 11.00 -18.38
C CYS A 73 -3.77 12.10 -17.31
N HIS A 74 -2.62 12.78 -17.26
CA HIS A 74 -2.41 13.86 -16.29
C HIS A 74 -3.24 15.11 -16.66
N SER A 75 -3.48 15.99 -15.69
CA SER A 75 -4.17 17.28 -15.90
C SER A 75 -3.19 18.46 -16.17
N ASP A 76 -1.96 18.17 -16.60
CA ASP A 76 -0.96 19.19 -16.95
C ASP A 76 -1.20 19.62 -18.42
N PRO A 77 -1.35 20.92 -18.72
CA PRO A 77 -1.61 21.37 -20.09
C PRO A 77 -0.44 21.08 -21.05
N ASP A 78 0.80 21.17 -20.59
CA ASP A 78 1.99 20.94 -21.43
C ASP A 78 2.23 19.46 -21.74
N ARG A 79 1.46 18.53 -21.15
CA ARG A 79 1.75 17.09 -21.21
C ARG A 79 1.87 16.57 -22.65
N TRP A 80 1.09 17.11 -23.57
CA TRP A 80 1.12 16.75 -24.98
C TRP A 80 2.38 17.27 -25.69
N SER A 81 2.76 18.52 -25.41
CA SER A 81 4.00 19.14 -25.89
C SER A 81 5.24 18.42 -25.33
N LEU A 82 5.23 18.05 -24.06
CA LEU A 82 6.28 17.25 -23.40
C LEU A 82 6.42 15.86 -24.05
N LEU A 83 5.30 15.18 -24.29
CA LEU A 83 5.32 13.89 -24.99
C LEU A 83 5.82 14.01 -26.43
N TYR A 84 5.47 15.10 -27.13
CA TYR A 84 5.98 15.33 -28.48
C TYR A 84 7.48 15.63 -28.48
N ARG A 85 8.00 16.46 -27.56
CA ARG A 85 9.46 16.67 -27.40
C ARG A 85 10.21 15.37 -27.19
N LEU A 86 9.76 14.54 -26.26
CA LEU A 86 10.37 13.23 -25.98
C LEU A 86 10.31 12.30 -27.21
N ALA A 87 9.18 12.24 -27.91
CA ALA A 87 9.05 11.44 -29.12
C ALA A 87 9.97 11.93 -30.26
N TRP A 88 10.07 13.25 -30.45
CA TRP A 88 10.94 13.88 -31.45
C TRP A 88 12.42 13.62 -31.17
N ARG A 89 12.87 13.77 -29.91
CA ARG A 89 14.25 13.47 -29.49
C ARG A 89 14.61 11.98 -29.67
N LEU A 90 13.68 11.09 -29.35
CA LEU A 90 13.84 9.64 -29.55
C LEU A 90 13.87 9.23 -31.03
N ALA A 91 13.06 9.86 -31.88
CA ALA A 91 12.88 9.47 -33.28
C ALA A 91 13.83 10.17 -34.26
N ILE A 92 14.05 11.47 -34.08
CA ILE A 92 14.78 12.36 -35.00
C ILE A 92 16.11 12.80 -34.38
N GLY A 93 16.12 13.14 -33.08
CA GLY A 93 17.34 13.46 -32.33
C GLY A 93 18.32 12.28 -32.14
N ASN A 94 17.92 11.06 -32.54
CA ASN A 94 18.69 9.82 -32.41
C ASN A 94 19.10 9.48 -30.95
N GLU A 95 18.44 10.06 -29.94
CA GLU A 95 18.72 9.85 -28.51
C GLU A 95 18.13 8.53 -28.00
N ARG A 96 18.52 7.39 -28.60
CA ARG A 96 17.88 6.06 -28.37
C ARG A 96 17.88 5.60 -26.90
N GLN A 97 18.75 6.16 -26.07
CA GLN A 97 18.85 5.85 -24.64
C GLN A 97 18.28 6.95 -23.72
N LEU A 98 17.61 7.97 -24.25
CA LEU A 98 17.10 9.12 -23.49
C LEU A 98 16.32 8.71 -22.23
N LEU A 99 15.44 7.71 -22.33
CA LEU A 99 14.64 7.24 -21.19
C LEU A 99 15.45 6.58 -20.05
N ASN A 100 16.73 6.27 -20.26
CA ASN A 100 17.64 5.77 -19.23
C ASN A 100 18.38 6.92 -18.51
N LEU A 101 18.34 8.15 -19.03
CA LEU A 101 18.98 9.33 -18.45
C LEU A 101 18.03 9.97 -17.42
N GLU A 102 18.04 9.47 -16.18
CA GLU A 102 17.19 9.98 -15.09
C GLU A 102 17.46 11.46 -14.72
N THR A 103 18.57 12.02 -15.19
CA THR A 103 18.94 13.43 -15.03
C THR A 103 18.39 14.36 -16.10
N ASP A 104 17.77 13.83 -17.18
CA ASP A 104 17.14 14.66 -18.21
C ASP A 104 15.82 15.27 -17.70
N ASP A 105 15.63 16.58 -17.88
CA ASP A 105 14.50 17.30 -17.31
C ASP A 105 13.14 16.90 -17.91
N ASP A 106 13.06 16.61 -19.21
CA ASP A 106 11.83 16.16 -19.86
C ASP A 106 11.49 14.72 -19.41
N VAL A 107 12.47 13.83 -19.32
CA VAL A 107 12.30 12.47 -18.80
C VAL A 107 11.84 12.51 -17.34
N ARG A 108 12.50 13.32 -16.50
CA ARG A 108 12.16 13.51 -15.09
C ARG A 108 10.75 14.09 -14.92
N ARG A 109 10.37 15.12 -15.70
CA ARG A 109 9.01 15.68 -15.70
C ARG A 109 7.98 14.60 -16.06
N ALA A 110 8.20 13.86 -17.15
CA ALA A 110 7.30 12.79 -17.58
C ALA A 110 7.16 11.66 -16.52
N GLN A 111 8.24 11.27 -15.86
CA GLN A 111 8.19 10.30 -14.75
C GLN A 111 7.37 10.82 -13.56
N ILE A 112 7.49 12.11 -13.20
CA ILE A 112 6.74 12.74 -12.11
C ILE A 112 5.23 12.77 -12.44
N LEU A 113 4.85 13.21 -13.64
CA LEU A 113 3.45 13.21 -14.10
C LEU A 113 2.87 11.79 -14.07
N ALA A 114 3.58 10.81 -14.63
CA ALA A 114 3.15 9.40 -14.60
C ALA A 114 3.02 8.84 -13.17
N LYS A 115 3.85 9.28 -12.22
CA LYS A 115 3.75 8.91 -10.79
C LYS A 115 2.56 9.59 -10.09
N ALA A 116 2.14 10.78 -10.51
CA ALA A 116 0.93 11.42 -10.01
C ALA A 116 -0.35 10.68 -10.48
N VAL A 117 -0.47 10.39 -11.78
CA VAL A 117 -1.57 9.60 -12.35
C VAL A 117 -1.72 8.22 -11.70
N ARG A 118 -0.60 7.51 -11.45
CA ARG A 118 -0.63 6.21 -10.75
C ARG A 118 -1.15 6.31 -9.31
N ARG A 119 -0.83 7.39 -8.59
CA ARG A 119 -1.34 7.64 -7.22
C ARG A 119 -2.83 7.95 -7.24
N ASP A 120 -3.28 8.80 -8.16
CA ASP A 120 -4.70 9.18 -8.27
C ASP A 120 -5.57 7.97 -8.68
N ARG A 121 -5.09 7.16 -9.63
CA ARG A 121 -5.71 5.87 -9.96
C ARG A 121 -5.80 4.94 -8.75
N HIS A 122 -4.75 4.88 -7.92
CA HIS A 122 -4.79 4.10 -6.69
C HIS A 122 -5.86 4.62 -5.72
N LYS A 123 -5.95 5.95 -5.51
CA LYS A 123 -7.01 6.58 -4.71
C LYS A 123 -8.40 6.19 -5.20
N MET A 124 -8.66 6.30 -6.50
CA MET A 124 -9.95 5.87 -7.08
C MET A 124 -10.24 4.40 -6.75
N THR A 125 -9.30 3.48 -7.00
CA THR A 125 -9.50 2.04 -6.71
C THR A 125 -9.66 1.70 -5.22
N ALA A 126 -9.15 2.54 -4.31
CA ALA A 126 -9.18 2.33 -2.87
C ALA A 126 -10.40 2.97 -2.18
N PHE A 127 -10.87 4.12 -2.68
CA PHE A 127 -11.83 5.00 -2.00
C PHE A 127 -13.20 5.12 -2.68
N VAL A 128 -13.37 4.70 -3.94
CA VAL A 128 -14.71 4.57 -4.54
C VAL A 128 -15.59 3.65 -3.68
N ARG A 129 -16.79 4.13 -3.32
CA ARG A 129 -17.80 3.37 -2.56
C ARG A 129 -19.12 3.40 -3.32
N PHE A 130 -19.64 2.22 -3.58
CA PHE A 130 -20.90 2.02 -4.29
C PHE A 130 -22.05 2.02 -3.30
N ARG A 131 -23.04 2.89 -3.51
CA ARG A 131 -24.33 2.88 -2.82
C ARG A 131 -25.35 2.18 -3.72
N LYS A 132 -26.17 1.26 -3.17
CA LYS A 132 -27.27 0.64 -3.93
C LYS A 132 -28.38 1.68 -4.12
N THR A 133 -28.77 1.92 -5.36
CA THR A 133 -29.85 2.87 -5.72
C THR A 133 -31.15 2.17 -6.10
N GLY A 134 -31.10 0.88 -6.40
CA GLY A 134 -32.30 0.10 -6.71
C GLY A 134 -32.00 -1.31 -7.21
N ILE A 135 -33.00 -1.89 -7.86
CA ILE A 135 -32.91 -3.13 -8.63
C ILE A 135 -33.58 -2.84 -9.96
N ASP A 136 -32.91 -3.15 -11.07
CA ASP A 136 -33.49 -3.02 -12.40
C ASP A 136 -34.68 -3.98 -12.54
N SER A 137 -35.88 -3.43 -12.75
CA SER A 137 -37.12 -4.20 -12.87
C SER A 137 -37.17 -5.11 -14.11
N LYS A 138 -36.29 -4.92 -15.10
CA LYS A 138 -36.21 -5.75 -16.31
C LYS A 138 -35.15 -6.86 -16.21
N THR A 139 -34.06 -6.63 -15.49
CA THR A 139 -32.95 -7.61 -15.38
C THR A 139 -32.84 -8.28 -14.02
N GLY A 140 -33.55 -7.78 -13.00
CA GLY A 140 -33.48 -8.25 -11.62
C GLY A 140 -32.15 -7.95 -10.92
N ARG A 141 -31.27 -7.14 -11.53
CA ARG A 141 -29.91 -6.89 -11.04
C ARG A 141 -29.83 -5.59 -10.24
N GLU A 142 -29.03 -5.65 -9.18
CA GLU A 142 -28.82 -4.54 -8.27
C GLU A 142 -28.06 -3.41 -8.97
N GLN A 143 -28.61 -2.19 -8.87
CA GLN A 143 -28.03 -0.98 -9.41
C GLN A 143 -27.31 -0.20 -8.32
N PHE A 144 -26.11 0.29 -8.64
CA PHE A 144 -25.25 1.02 -7.73
C PHE A 144 -24.72 2.33 -8.34
N VAL A 145 -24.52 3.33 -7.50
CA VAL A 145 -23.89 4.60 -7.88
C VAL A 145 -22.78 4.93 -6.90
N ALA A 146 -21.67 5.47 -7.42
CA ALA A 146 -20.58 6.03 -6.65
C ALA A 146 -20.21 7.41 -7.21
N TRP A 147 -19.87 8.36 -6.33
CA TRP A 147 -19.30 9.65 -6.71
C TRP A 147 -17.79 9.64 -6.42
N PHE A 148 -16.97 10.16 -7.34
CA PHE A 148 -15.54 10.34 -7.14
C PHE A 148 -15.04 11.58 -7.88
N GLU A 149 -14.09 12.29 -7.29
CA GLU A 149 -13.48 13.50 -7.86
C GLU A 149 -11.98 13.27 -8.05
N PRO A 150 -11.55 12.82 -9.24
CA PRO A 150 -10.14 12.59 -9.52
C PRO A 150 -9.38 13.92 -9.67
N ASN A 151 -8.05 13.87 -9.52
CA ASN A 151 -7.17 15.02 -9.80
C ASN A 151 -6.68 15.02 -11.26
N HIS A 152 -6.85 13.89 -11.96
CA HIS A 152 -6.35 13.62 -13.30
C HIS A 152 -7.40 12.85 -14.13
N PHE A 153 -7.20 12.73 -15.44
CA PHE A 153 -8.13 12.06 -16.37
C PHE A 153 -7.99 10.53 -16.33
N ILE A 154 -8.26 9.94 -15.15
CA ILE A 154 -8.04 8.51 -14.84
C ILE A 154 -9.26 7.60 -15.00
N VAL A 155 -10.45 8.15 -15.26
CA VAL A 155 -11.71 7.39 -15.21
C VAL A 155 -11.71 6.25 -16.22
N GLU A 156 -11.40 6.53 -17.49
CA GLU A 156 -11.35 5.52 -18.56
C GLU A 156 -10.24 4.48 -18.31
N LEU A 157 -9.10 4.91 -17.77
CA LEU A 157 -7.96 4.06 -17.37
C LEU A 157 -8.27 3.14 -16.17
N THR A 158 -9.29 3.48 -15.36
CA THR A 158 -9.57 2.81 -14.09
C THR A 158 -10.88 2.01 -14.11
N ALA A 159 -11.87 2.40 -14.89
CA ALA A 159 -13.15 1.69 -15.02
C ALA A 159 -13.02 0.18 -15.31
N PRO A 160 -12.06 -0.32 -16.12
CA PRO A 160 -11.85 -1.76 -16.32
C PRO A 160 -11.44 -2.54 -15.05
N PHE A 161 -10.94 -1.88 -13.99
CA PHE A 161 -10.72 -2.51 -12.69
C PHE A 161 -12.06 -2.79 -11.99
N PHE A 162 -12.96 -1.81 -11.98
CA PHE A 162 -14.29 -1.94 -11.38
C PHE A 162 -15.15 -2.95 -12.14
N GLN A 163 -15.08 -2.94 -13.47
CA GLN A 163 -15.75 -3.93 -14.34
C GLN A 163 -15.38 -5.37 -13.94
N LYS A 164 -14.08 -5.64 -13.76
CA LYS A 164 -13.59 -6.99 -13.41
C LYS A 164 -13.91 -7.38 -11.96
N ARG A 165 -13.94 -6.42 -11.04
CA ARG A 165 -14.18 -6.68 -9.61
C ARG A 165 -15.67 -6.78 -9.26
N PHE A 166 -16.52 -6.05 -9.98
CA PHE A 166 -17.94 -5.87 -9.70
C PHE A 166 -18.79 -6.24 -10.92
N ALA A 167 -18.45 -7.34 -11.59
CA ALA A 167 -19.11 -7.79 -12.82
C ALA A 167 -20.59 -8.18 -12.60
N SER A 168 -20.94 -8.69 -11.41
CA SER A 168 -22.28 -9.19 -11.07
C SER A 168 -23.33 -8.11 -10.90
N MET A 169 -22.94 -6.88 -10.53
CA MET A 169 -23.85 -5.76 -10.29
C MET A 169 -23.80 -4.73 -11.41
N ASP A 170 -24.81 -3.88 -11.50
CA ASP A 170 -24.79 -2.71 -12.40
C ASP A 170 -24.33 -1.51 -11.62
N TRP A 171 -23.40 -0.74 -12.19
CA TRP A 171 -22.80 0.37 -11.45
C TRP A 171 -22.47 1.58 -12.33
N SER A 172 -22.57 2.76 -11.74
CA SER A 172 -22.10 4.02 -12.31
C SER A 172 -21.11 4.70 -11.37
N ILE A 173 -19.96 5.13 -11.88
CA ILE A 173 -19.03 6.03 -11.19
C ILE A 173 -19.15 7.39 -11.85
N LEU A 174 -19.69 8.34 -11.10
CA LEU A 174 -19.96 9.71 -11.52
C LEU A 174 -18.79 10.60 -11.09
N THR A 175 -18.28 11.42 -12.01
CA THR A 175 -17.20 12.39 -11.73
C THR A 175 -17.44 13.70 -12.50
N PRO A 176 -16.81 14.82 -12.11
CA PRO A 176 -16.99 16.11 -12.80
C PRO A 176 -16.48 16.17 -14.25
N ASP A 177 -15.56 15.28 -14.63
CA ASP A 177 -14.88 15.32 -15.95
C ASP A 177 -15.37 14.24 -16.93
N ARG A 178 -15.77 13.08 -16.40
CA ARG A 178 -16.13 11.88 -17.17
C ARG A 178 -16.81 10.86 -16.26
N CYS A 179 -17.95 10.31 -16.66
CA CYS A 179 -18.60 9.24 -15.91
C CYS A 179 -18.35 7.87 -16.58
N ALA A 180 -18.34 6.80 -15.78
CA ALA A 180 -18.17 5.43 -16.25
C ALA A 180 -19.33 4.55 -15.78
N HIS A 181 -19.89 3.75 -16.67
CA HIS A 181 -21.09 2.96 -16.41
C HIS A 181 -20.93 1.51 -16.88
N TRP A 182 -21.51 0.58 -16.13
CA TRP A 182 -21.46 -0.85 -16.37
C TRP A 182 -22.84 -1.48 -16.14
N ASN A 183 -23.30 -2.27 -17.12
CA ASN A 183 -24.59 -2.97 -17.09
C ASN A 183 -24.45 -4.51 -17.10
N GLY A 184 -23.36 -5.05 -16.57
CA GLY A 184 -23.07 -6.49 -16.60
C GLY A 184 -22.59 -7.03 -17.95
N LYS A 185 -22.73 -6.25 -19.04
CA LYS A 185 -22.32 -6.64 -20.39
C LYS A 185 -21.34 -5.65 -21.01
N ASN A 186 -21.72 -4.37 -21.02
CA ASN A 186 -20.99 -3.29 -21.67
C ASN A 186 -20.50 -2.27 -20.64
N LEU A 187 -19.25 -1.82 -20.83
CA LEU A 187 -18.69 -0.66 -20.14
C LEU A 187 -18.74 0.52 -21.12
N TRP A 188 -19.35 1.64 -20.71
CA TRP A 188 -19.38 2.86 -21.51
C TRP A 188 -19.10 4.09 -20.66
N PHE A 189 -18.81 5.20 -21.34
CA PHE A 189 -18.49 6.47 -20.72
C PHE A 189 -19.46 7.54 -21.21
N THR A 190 -19.77 8.46 -20.31
CA THR A 190 -20.50 9.70 -20.62
C THR A 190 -19.70 10.88 -20.09
N ASP A 191 -20.10 12.10 -20.43
CA ASP A 191 -19.42 13.28 -19.95
C ASP A 191 -19.58 13.46 -18.43
N GLY A 192 -18.77 14.34 -17.86
CA GLY A 192 -18.85 14.65 -16.45
C GLY A 192 -20.19 15.30 -16.10
N ILE A 193 -20.71 15.02 -14.91
CA ILE A 193 -21.94 15.65 -14.41
C ILE A 193 -21.59 16.56 -13.23
N SER A 194 -22.35 17.63 -13.03
CA SER A 194 -22.25 18.38 -11.77
C SER A 194 -22.84 17.58 -10.61
N LYS A 195 -22.34 17.83 -9.40
CA LYS A 195 -22.87 17.19 -8.19
C LYS A 195 -24.38 17.45 -7.98
N SER A 196 -24.87 18.62 -8.39
CA SER A 196 -26.28 19.02 -8.33
C SER A 196 -27.18 18.21 -9.28
N GLU A 197 -26.69 17.84 -10.45
CA GLU A 197 -27.45 17.05 -11.44
C GLU A 197 -27.48 15.55 -11.11
N ALA A 198 -26.67 15.11 -10.14
CA ALA A 198 -26.58 13.70 -9.72
C ALA A 198 -27.82 13.18 -8.97
N GLY A 199 -28.81 14.04 -8.66
CA GLY A 199 -30.09 13.63 -8.08
C GLY A 199 -30.01 12.99 -6.68
N VAL A 200 -28.97 13.30 -5.91
CA VAL A 200 -28.79 12.77 -4.55
C VAL A 200 -29.54 13.66 -3.55
N ASP A 201 -30.84 13.39 -3.42
CA ASP A 201 -31.72 14.08 -2.46
C ASP A 201 -31.43 13.62 -1.02
N GLU A 202 -31.41 14.55 -0.06
CA GLU A 202 -30.81 14.33 1.27
C GLU A 202 -31.79 13.67 2.29
N ASP A 203 -33.09 13.95 2.18
CA ASP A 203 -34.03 13.81 3.32
C ASP A 203 -34.70 12.44 3.47
N GLN A 204 -34.91 11.65 2.40
CA GLN A 204 -35.57 10.33 2.52
C GLN A 204 -34.63 9.20 2.97
N LEU A 205 -33.35 9.50 3.27
CA LEU A 205 -32.33 8.49 3.54
C LEU A 205 -32.15 8.17 5.03
N GLU A 206 -32.58 9.03 5.97
CA GLU A 206 -32.17 8.94 7.38
C GLU A 206 -32.74 7.72 8.14
N ASP A 207 -34.05 7.45 8.03
CA ASP A 207 -34.74 6.54 8.97
C ASP A 207 -34.40 5.05 8.78
N PHE A 208 -34.24 4.59 7.53
CA PHE A 208 -33.82 3.20 7.28
C PHE A 208 -32.32 2.98 7.54
N TRP A 209 -31.50 4.03 7.43
CA TRP A 209 -30.06 3.95 7.70
C TRP A 209 -29.72 3.90 9.18
N ARG A 210 -30.42 4.66 10.03
CA ARG A 210 -30.24 4.67 11.49
C ARG A 210 -30.29 3.25 12.07
N THR A 211 -31.23 2.41 11.62
CA THR A 211 -31.47 1.07 12.17
C THR A 211 -30.42 0.02 11.74
N TYR A 212 -29.90 0.09 10.51
CA TYR A 212 -28.89 -0.86 10.02
C TYR A 212 -27.46 -0.48 10.45
N TYR A 213 -27.13 0.82 10.46
CA TYR A 213 -25.77 1.27 10.78
C TYR A 213 -25.47 1.30 12.28
N ALA A 214 -26.45 1.58 13.14
CA ALA A 214 -26.27 1.53 14.60
C ALA A 214 -25.82 0.16 15.13
N ASN A 215 -26.08 -0.92 14.39
CA ASN A 215 -25.74 -2.29 14.81
C ASN A 215 -24.40 -2.81 14.25
N ILE A 216 -23.73 -2.08 13.36
CA ILE A 216 -22.46 -2.51 12.72
C ILE A 216 -21.35 -1.45 12.85
N PHE A 217 -21.67 -0.19 13.17
CA PHE A 217 -20.72 0.91 13.16
C PHE A 217 -20.06 1.15 14.52
N ASN A 218 -18.72 0.99 14.60
CA ASN A 218 -17.94 1.31 15.80
C ASN A 218 -17.35 2.74 15.70
N PRO A 219 -17.75 3.69 16.57
CA PRO A 219 -17.29 5.09 16.50
C PRO A 219 -15.76 5.27 16.61
N ALA A 220 -15.04 4.33 17.22
CA ALA A 220 -13.60 4.43 17.42
C ALA A 220 -12.76 4.30 16.12
N ARG A 221 -13.38 3.96 14.98
CA ARG A 221 -12.69 3.81 13.67
C ARG A 221 -12.54 5.11 12.88
N LEU A 222 -13.15 6.22 13.30
CA LEU A 222 -13.10 7.49 12.59
C LEU A 222 -11.81 8.29 12.86
N LYS A 223 -10.75 7.97 12.14
CA LYS A 223 -9.51 8.79 12.08
C LYS A 223 -9.74 10.08 11.28
N LEU A 224 -10.56 11.00 11.80
CA LEU A 224 -10.92 12.27 11.16
C LEU A 224 -9.72 13.05 10.61
N LYS A 225 -8.60 13.12 11.34
CA LYS A 225 -7.37 13.79 10.84
C LYS A 225 -6.69 13.07 9.68
N ALA A 226 -6.76 11.74 9.62
CA ALA A 226 -6.25 10.97 8.48
C ALA A 226 -7.18 11.12 7.25
N MET A 227 -8.49 11.18 7.48
CA MET A 227 -9.46 11.54 6.43
C MET A 227 -9.21 12.96 5.92
N GLN A 228 -8.94 13.96 6.77
CA GLN A 228 -8.64 15.33 6.31
C GLN A 228 -7.32 15.43 5.53
N ALA A 229 -6.31 14.63 5.91
CA ALA A 229 -4.99 14.63 5.27
C ALA A 229 -4.99 13.92 3.89
N GLU A 230 -5.70 12.80 3.75
CA GLU A 230 -5.82 12.09 2.46
C GLU A 230 -6.96 12.64 1.57
N MET A 231 -7.95 13.29 2.19
CA MET A 231 -9.21 13.72 1.57
C MET A 231 -9.64 15.11 2.11
N PRO A 232 -9.19 16.21 1.46
CA PRO A 232 -9.58 17.59 1.77
C PRO A 232 -11.07 17.80 2.05
N VAL A 233 -11.39 18.71 2.98
CA VAL A 233 -12.74 18.94 3.55
C VAL A 233 -13.85 19.14 2.49
N LYS A 234 -13.52 19.64 1.29
CA LYS A 234 -14.47 19.78 0.17
C LYS A 234 -15.16 18.46 -0.22
N TYR A 235 -14.47 17.33 -0.09
CA TYR A 235 -15.00 15.99 -0.42
C TYR A 235 -15.95 15.43 0.65
N TRP A 236 -16.06 16.07 1.82
CA TRP A 236 -16.79 15.52 2.96
C TRP A 236 -18.31 15.62 2.80
N LYS A 237 -18.78 16.58 2.01
CA LYS A 237 -20.19 16.76 1.63
C LYS A 237 -20.76 15.60 0.78
N ASN A 238 -19.98 14.55 0.53
CA ASN A 238 -20.38 13.36 -0.26
C ASN A 238 -20.49 12.09 0.61
N LEU A 239 -20.17 12.15 1.91
CA LEU A 239 -20.32 11.03 2.85
C LEU A 239 -21.73 11.04 3.45
N PRO A 240 -22.52 9.96 3.32
CA PRO A 240 -23.83 9.85 3.99
C PRO A 240 -23.68 9.76 5.51
N GLU A 241 -22.49 9.43 6.03
CA GLU A 241 -22.21 9.41 7.47
C GLU A 241 -21.91 10.79 8.07
N ALA A 242 -21.83 11.86 7.27
CA ALA A 242 -21.41 13.18 7.78
C ALA A 242 -22.32 13.77 8.89
N PRO A 243 -23.67 13.69 8.81
CA PRO A 243 -24.55 14.12 9.91
C PRO A 243 -24.44 13.19 11.12
N LEU A 244 -24.40 11.87 10.87
CA LEU A 244 -24.21 10.82 11.88
C LEU A 244 -22.92 11.03 12.69
N ILE A 245 -21.82 11.47 12.07
CA ILE A 245 -20.57 11.80 12.78
C ILE A 245 -20.79 12.94 13.76
N CYS A 246 -21.58 13.96 13.42
CA CYS A 246 -21.90 15.08 14.32
C CYS A 246 -22.81 14.65 15.48
N GLU A 247 -23.87 13.87 15.23
CA GLU A 247 -24.75 13.35 16.29
C GLU A 247 -24.06 12.34 17.19
N LEU A 248 -23.36 11.34 16.63
CA LEU A 248 -22.63 10.33 17.39
C LEU A 248 -21.50 10.94 18.22
N THR A 249 -20.84 12.01 17.76
CA THR A 249 -19.84 12.74 18.58
C THR A 249 -20.49 13.52 19.73
N ARG A 250 -21.77 13.89 19.61
CA ARG A 250 -22.54 14.57 20.67
C ARG A 250 -23.07 13.58 21.71
N GLU A 251 -23.58 12.42 21.28
CA GLU A 251 -24.10 11.36 22.15
C GLU A 251 -23.02 10.48 22.79
N ALA A 252 -21.94 10.18 22.06
CA ALA A 252 -20.74 9.55 22.62
C ALA A 252 -20.05 10.46 23.64
N ALA A 253 -20.61 11.65 23.85
CA ALA A 253 -20.20 12.58 24.86
C ALA A 253 -21.34 13.08 25.77
N LEU A 254 -22.44 12.34 26.02
CA LEU A 254 -23.55 12.72 26.96
C LEU A 254 -23.90 11.66 28.02
N ARG A 255 -22.92 10.83 28.37
CA ARG A 255 -23.11 9.56 29.06
C ARG A 255 -21.90 9.09 30.01
N THR A 256 -20.59 9.40 29.87
CA THR A 256 -19.47 8.81 30.73
C THR A 256 -19.40 9.54 32.06
N THR A 257 -19.91 10.77 32.13
CA THR A 257 -20.02 11.50 33.38
C THR A 257 -21.01 10.78 34.29
N ASP A 258 -22.16 10.34 33.75
CA ASP A 258 -23.06 9.38 34.42
C ASP A 258 -22.34 8.08 34.84
N MET A 259 -21.47 7.54 33.97
CA MET A 259 -20.72 6.30 34.24
C MET A 259 -19.50 6.45 35.19
N ILE A 260 -19.17 7.67 35.64
CA ILE A 260 -18.03 7.96 36.54
C ILE A 260 -18.48 8.23 37.99
N ASP A 261 -19.67 8.80 38.21
CA ASP A 261 -20.11 9.21 39.55
C ASP A 261 -20.77 8.10 40.40
N THR A 262 -21.08 6.92 39.83
CA THR A 262 -21.81 5.84 40.53
C THR A 262 -21.05 4.50 40.57
N GLY A 263 -19.97 4.44 41.35
CA GLY A 263 -19.14 3.24 41.47
C GLY A 263 -19.71 2.12 42.37
N VAL A 264 -20.57 1.24 41.84
CA VAL A 264 -20.84 -0.11 42.38
C VAL A 264 -20.98 -1.15 41.27
N ASN A 265 -20.63 -2.39 41.64
CA ASN A 265 -20.56 -3.62 40.87
C ASN A 265 -21.85 -4.05 40.12
N HIS A 266 -21.63 -4.84 39.06
CA HIS A 266 -22.53 -5.67 38.26
C HIS A 266 -23.32 -5.08 37.08
N GLU A 267 -23.19 -5.86 36.00
CA GLU A 267 -23.95 -5.91 34.75
C GLU A 267 -23.95 -4.71 33.80
N ARG A 268 -24.03 -5.08 32.51
CA ARG A 268 -23.88 -4.23 31.34
C ARG A 268 -24.90 -3.09 31.33
N THR A 269 -24.42 -1.86 31.34
CA THR A 269 -24.97 -0.82 30.45
C THR A 269 -23.87 0.18 30.11
N HIS A 270 -23.82 0.57 28.83
CA HIS A 270 -23.04 1.73 28.38
C HIS A 270 -23.47 2.98 29.11
N VAL A 271 -22.55 3.96 29.21
CA VAL A 271 -22.82 5.40 29.01
C VAL A 271 -21.44 6.22 28.87
N SER A 272 -21.22 7.09 27.83
CA SER A 272 -19.99 7.88 27.37
C SER A 272 -20.03 9.49 27.17
N GLU A 273 -19.12 10.35 27.75
CA GLU A 273 -19.00 11.84 28.05
C GLU A 273 -17.60 12.30 28.55
N LYS A 274 -17.51 13.32 29.43
CA LYS A 274 -16.60 14.49 29.32
C LYS A 274 -15.97 14.84 30.67
N ILE A 275 -14.65 14.86 30.68
CA ILE A 275 -13.85 15.82 31.47
C ILE A 275 -13.62 17.07 30.58
N PRO A 276 -13.43 18.29 31.14
CA PRO A 276 -13.57 19.55 30.39
C PRO A 276 -12.54 19.82 29.27
N LYS A 277 -12.89 20.75 28.39
CA LYS A 277 -12.03 21.25 27.31
C LYS A 277 -10.78 21.95 27.86
N GLY A 278 -9.65 21.25 27.87
CA GLY A 278 -8.33 21.82 28.19
C GLY A 278 -7.13 21.01 27.67
N VAL A 279 -7.35 20.01 26.80
CA VAL A 279 -6.30 19.05 26.38
C VAL A 279 -5.72 19.42 25.00
N PRO A 280 -4.39 19.42 24.80
CA PRO A 280 -3.76 19.87 23.55
C PRO A 280 -4.12 19.05 22.29
N GLN A 281 -4.05 19.73 21.16
CA GLN A 281 -4.41 19.22 19.84
C GLN A 281 -3.36 18.21 19.30
N PHE A 282 -3.51 16.92 19.58
CA PHE A 282 -2.59 15.86 19.10
C PHE A 282 -2.39 15.87 17.58
N THR A 283 -1.20 16.29 17.13
CA THR A 283 -0.70 16.21 15.75
C THR A 283 0.11 14.94 15.54
N ALA A 284 0.23 14.53 14.28
CA ALA A 284 0.97 13.35 13.79
C ALA A 284 0.44 11.96 14.21
N VAL A 285 0.67 10.96 13.35
CA VAL A 285 0.88 9.58 13.82
C VAL A 285 2.05 9.66 14.79
N PRO A 286 2.00 9.09 16.01
CA PRO A 286 3.12 9.20 16.93
C PRO A 286 4.39 8.74 16.22
N GLN A 287 5.40 9.61 16.21
CA GLN A 287 6.78 9.18 16.05
C GLN A 287 7.05 8.34 17.31
N VAL A 288 6.65 7.08 17.25
CA VAL A 288 6.96 6.08 18.27
C VAL A 288 8.45 5.88 18.17
N ASP A 289 9.18 6.67 18.95
CA ASP A 289 10.63 6.57 19.06
C ASP A 289 10.95 5.12 19.48
N PRO A 290 11.74 4.38 18.68
CA PRO A 290 12.20 3.05 19.03
C PRO A 290 12.83 2.97 20.42
N ALA A 291 13.56 4.01 20.85
CA ALA A 291 14.15 4.09 22.17
C ALA A 291 13.09 4.30 23.28
N ALA A 292 12.05 5.09 23.04
CA ALA A 292 10.94 5.28 23.98
C ALA A 292 10.08 4.01 24.15
N VAL A 293 9.98 3.13 23.15
CA VAL A 293 9.38 1.81 23.32
C VAL A 293 10.27 0.94 24.20
N PHE A 294 11.57 0.87 23.89
CA PHE A 294 12.52 0.04 24.62
C PHE A 294 12.65 0.46 26.10
N SER A 295 12.80 1.75 26.39
CA SER A 295 12.87 2.27 27.76
C SER A 295 11.59 2.01 28.55
N ARG A 296 10.41 2.08 27.91
CA ARG A 296 9.14 1.67 28.55
C ARG A 296 9.08 0.18 28.87
N CYS A 297 9.86 -0.67 28.21
CA CYS A 297 9.91 -2.11 28.45
C CYS A 297 10.95 -2.50 29.52
N GLU A 298 11.85 -1.61 29.95
CA GLU A 298 12.88 -1.95 30.94
C GLU A 298 12.28 -2.39 32.28
N ALA A 299 11.19 -1.73 32.73
CA ALA A 299 10.51 -2.04 33.99
C ALA A 299 9.45 -3.16 33.90
N LEU A 300 9.06 -3.59 32.70
CA LEU A 300 7.95 -4.51 32.46
C LEU A 300 8.38 -5.98 32.41
N ASP A 301 7.51 -6.93 32.75
CA ASP A 301 7.76 -8.35 32.48
C ASP A 301 7.53 -8.71 31.00
N ILE A 302 7.88 -9.94 30.59
CA ILE A 302 7.76 -10.34 29.18
C ILE A 302 6.30 -10.47 28.70
N ARG A 303 5.34 -10.62 29.62
CA ARG A 303 3.90 -10.74 29.34
C ARG A 303 3.31 -9.36 29.12
N GLU A 304 3.65 -8.40 29.97
CA GLU A 304 3.31 -6.98 29.77
C GLU A 304 3.88 -6.44 28.43
N ILE A 305 5.09 -6.88 28.04
CA ILE A 305 5.68 -6.52 26.74
C ILE A 305 4.92 -7.19 25.58
N ARG A 306 4.45 -8.43 25.74
CA ARG A 306 3.58 -9.11 24.76
C ARG A 306 2.26 -8.35 24.58
N ASP A 307 1.58 -7.99 25.67
CA ASP A 307 0.30 -7.26 25.65
C ASP A 307 0.44 -5.90 24.96
N LEU A 308 1.57 -5.20 25.16
CA LEU A 308 1.90 -3.98 24.43
C LEU A 308 2.20 -4.23 22.95
N ALA A 309 2.83 -5.36 22.60
CA ALA A 309 3.13 -5.73 21.22
C ALA A 309 1.87 -6.08 20.41
N GLU A 310 0.87 -6.73 21.03
CA GLU A 310 -0.45 -7.00 20.43
C GLU A 310 -1.19 -5.71 20.03
N ASN A 311 -1.00 -4.67 20.83
CA ASN A 311 -1.55 -3.34 20.60
C ASN A 311 -0.64 -2.42 19.77
N CYS A 312 0.49 -2.92 19.28
CA CYS A 312 1.45 -2.14 18.49
C CYS A 312 0.85 -1.64 17.17
N ARG A 313 1.00 -0.34 16.90
CA ARG A 313 0.60 0.32 15.63
C ARG A 313 1.74 1.14 15.01
N ALA A 314 3.00 0.81 15.33
CA ALA A 314 4.17 1.57 14.91
C ALA A 314 4.41 1.55 13.38
N CYS A 315 4.02 0.47 12.69
CA CYS A 315 4.13 0.30 11.24
C CYS A 315 2.82 -0.22 10.62
N GLY A 316 2.64 -0.09 9.30
CA GLY A 316 1.40 -0.49 8.61
C GLY A 316 1.20 -2.01 8.41
N ILE A 317 2.15 -2.86 8.84
CA ILE A 317 2.01 -4.32 8.68
C ILE A 317 0.88 -4.86 9.57
N CYS A 318 0.74 -4.33 10.79
CA CYS A 318 -0.32 -4.71 11.73
C CYS A 318 -1.75 -4.41 11.24
N GLU A 319 -1.93 -3.63 10.17
CA GLU A 319 -3.25 -3.34 9.60
C GLU A 319 -3.77 -4.47 8.70
N ASN A 320 -2.89 -5.39 8.24
CA ASN A 320 -3.22 -6.48 7.32
C ASN A 320 -2.86 -7.89 7.84
N ALA A 321 -2.05 -7.97 8.89
CA ALA A 321 -1.82 -9.21 9.65
C ALA A 321 -3.09 -9.61 10.42
N THR A 322 -3.26 -10.90 10.72
CA THR A 322 -4.39 -11.36 11.55
C THR A 322 -4.18 -11.01 13.02
N GLN A 323 -2.94 -11.17 13.51
CA GLN A 323 -2.56 -10.86 14.88
C GLN A 323 -1.06 -10.58 14.99
N THR A 324 -0.60 -10.21 16.19
CA THR A 324 0.82 -10.20 16.51
C THR A 324 1.30 -11.62 16.81
N VAL A 325 2.43 -12.02 16.23
CA VAL A 325 3.14 -13.25 16.61
C VAL A 325 4.39 -12.82 17.37
N PHE A 326 4.28 -12.89 18.69
CA PHE A 326 5.36 -12.61 19.62
C PHE A 326 6.27 -13.85 19.79
N GLY A 327 7.35 -13.71 20.55
CA GLY A 327 8.20 -14.85 20.90
C GLY A 327 7.53 -15.87 21.81
N GLU A 328 8.09 -17.08 21.83
CA GLU A 328 7.61 -18.22 22.61
C GLU A 328 8.81 -19.05 23.10
N GLY A 329 8.78 -19.50 24.34
CA GLY A 329 9.82 -20.30 24.99
C GLY A 329 9.99 -19.91 26.47
N PRO A 330 10.90 -20.58 27.20
CA PRO A 330 11.24 -20.23 28.59
C PRO A 330 11.82 -18.82 28.72
N GLU A 331 11.52 -18.13 29.82
CA GLU A 331 12.04 -16.78 30.11
C GLU A 331 13.54 -16.80 30.51
N ASP A 332 14.07 -17.98 30.84
CA ASP A 332 15.46 -18.27 31.20
C ASP A 332 16.21 -19.08 30.11
N ALA A 333 15.65 -19.14 28.90
CA ALA A 333 16.25 -19.87 27.78
C ALA A 333 17.65 -19.33 27.41
N ARG A 334 18.67 -20.18 27.55
CA ARG A 334 20.07 -19.84 27.27
C ARG A 334 20.34 -19.60 25.78
N ILE A 335 19.46 -20.08 24.89
CA ILE A 335 19.59 -19.97 23.43
C ILE A 335 18.33 -19.31 22.85
N MET A 336 18.52 -18.29 22.01
CA MET A 336 17.43 -17.58 21.32
C MET A 336 17.48 -17.68 19.79
N LEU A 337 16.36 -18.14 19.24
CA LEU A 337 15.83 -18.18 17.87
C LEU A 337 15.36 -16.84 17.28
N ILE A 338 16.02 -16.20 16.30
CA ILE A 338 15.47 -14.95 15.70
C ILE A 338 15.30 -15.05 14.17
N GLY A 339 14.05 -15.08 13.72
CA GLY A 339 13.64 -15.08 12.30
C GLY A 339 13.35 -13.70 11.67
N GLU A 340 12.90 -13.71 10.41
CA GLU A 340 12.51 -12.49 9.67
C GLU A 340 11.17 -11.91 10.17
N GLN A 341 10.08 -12.64 9.90
CA GLN A 341 8.70 -12.26 10.21
C GLN A 341 7.83 -13.53 10.20
N PRO A 342 6.60 -13.48 10.74
CA PRO A 342 5.68 -14.61 10.74
C PRO A 342 5.23 -14.93 9.31
N GLY A 343 4.96 -16.20 9.02
CA GLY A 343 4.34 -16.65 7.78
C GLY A 343 2.81 -16.76 7.88
N ASP A 344 2.21 -17.37 6.84
CA ASP A 344 0.76 -17.53 6.71
C ASP A 344 0.14 -18.41 7.80
N GLY A 345 0.86 -19.46 8.22
CA GLY A 345 0.42 -20.36 9.29
C GLY A 345 0.66 -19.77 10.69
N GLU A 346 1.82 -19.14 10.88
CA GLU A 346 2.22 -18.46 12.12
C GLU A 346 1.23 -17.35 12.48
N ASP A 347 0.83 -16.52 11.51
CA ASP A 347 -0.12 -15.41 11.70
C ASP A 347 -1.55 -15.87 12.01
N ILE A 348 -1.93 -17.10 11.62
CA ILE A 348 -3.22 -17.70 12.03
C ILE A 348 -3.09 -18.35 13.41
N ALA A 349 -1.96 -18.99 13.70
CA ALA A 349 -1.74 -19.73 14.94
C ALA A 349 -1.33 -18.85 16.14
N GLY A 350 -0.86 -17.63 15.90
CA GLY A 350 -0.29 -16.75 16.94
C GLY A 350 1.12 -17.16 17.41
N ARG A 351 1.73 -18.20 16.80
CA ARG A 351 2.95 -18.87 17.27
C ARG A 351 4.08 -18.85 16.23
N PRO A 352 5.35 -18.64 16.63
CA PRO A 352 6.47 -18.55 15.71
C PRO A 352 6.93 -19.93 15.20
N PHE A 353 7.32 -19.99 13.92
CA PHE A 353 7.88 -21.20 13.27
C PHE A 353 7.01 -22.46 13.43
N VAL A 354 5.74 -22.39 13.00
CA VAL A 354 4.81 -23.55 12.95
C VAL A 354 4.50 -24.03 11.52
N GLY A 355 4.88 -23.25 10.50
CA GLY A 355 4.71 -23.58 9.09
C GLY A 355 5.75 -24.57 8.57
N PRO A 356 5.83 -24.77 7.23
CA PRO A 356 6.80 -25.68 6.61
C PRO A 356 8.26 -25.34 6.93
N ALA A 357 8.57 -24.06 7.13
CA ALA A 357 9.89 -23.58 7.54
C ALA A 357 10.18 -23.84 9.02
N GLY A 358 9.14 -23.98 9.85
CA GLY A 358 9.24 -24.42 11.24
C GLY A 358 9.64 -25.88 11.33
N ARG A 359 8.95 -26.77 10.62
CA ARG A 359 9.29 -28.21 10.62
C ARG A 359 10.73 -28.51 10.19
N LEU A 360 11.25 -27.81 9.17
CA LEU A 360 12.66 -27.95 8.78
C LEU A 360 13.61 -27.41 9.87
N LEU A 361 13.21 -26.39 10.63
CA LEU A 361 13.97 -25.93 11.78
C LEU A 361 13.92 -26.97 12.92
N ASP A 362 12.77 -27.58 13.17
CA ASP A 362 12.60 -28.63 14.20
C ASP A 362 13.50 -29.83 13.91
N GLU A 363 13.48 -30.35 12.66
CA GLU A 363 14.39 -31.40 12.17
C GLU A 363 15.86 -31.01 12.36
N ALA A 364 16.23 -29.76 12.05
CA ALA A 364 17.60 -29.27 12.17
C ALA A 364 18.06 -29.00 13.61
N LEU A 365 17.13 -28.71 14.53
CA LEU A 365 17.39 -28.60 15.96
C LEU A 365 17.65 -29.98 16.57
N GLU A 366 16.84 -30.98 16.22
CA GLU A 366 17.01 -32.37 16.63
C GLU A 366 18.37 -32.93 16.13
N ASP A 367 18.69 -32.75 14.85
CA ASP A 367 20.00 -33.12 14.27
C ASP A 367 21.19 -32.38 14.93
N ALA A 368 20.95 -31.20 15.53
CA ALA A 368 21.94 -30.44 16.25
C ALA A 368 22.04 -30.79 17.75
N GLY A 369 21.13 -31.64 18.26
CA GLY A 369 21.06 -32.00 19.68
C GLY A 369 20.43 -30.92 20.58
N LEU A 370 19.64 -30.00 20.00
CA LEU A 370 18.95 -28.94 20.73
C LEU A 370 17.46 -29.27 20.92
N ASN A 371 17.01 -29.31 22.18
CA ASN A 371 15.60 -29.46 22.51
C ASN A 371 14.84 -28.14 22.27
N ARG A 372 13.83 -28.14 21.38
CA ARG A 372 13.04 -26.93 21.06
C ARG A 372 12.39 -26.29 22.29
N ASP A 373 11.95 -27.08 23.26
CA ASP A 373 11.22 -26.57 24.44
C ASP A 373 12.13 -25.81 25.42
N GLU A 374 13.45 -25.88 25.25
CA GLU A 374 14.46 -25.15 26.03
C GLU A 374 14.92 -23.84 25.33
N LEU A 375 14.36 -23.51 24.17
CA LEU A 375 14.76 -22.37 23.33
C LEU A 375 13.71 -21.27 23.37
N TYR A 376 14.14 -20.01 23.30
CA TYR A 376 13.23 -18.90 23.02
C TYR A 376 13.22 -18.57 21.54
N ILE A 377 12.08 -18.76 20.85
CA ILE A 377 11.96 -18.60 19.40
C ILE A 377 11.08 -17.39 19.09
N THR A 378 11.56 -16.49 18.24
CA THR A 378 10.87 -15.25 17.88
C THR A 378 11.23 -14.76 16.46
N ASN A 379 10.66 -13.61 16.06
CA ASN A 379 10.94 -12.95 14.79
C ASN A 379 11.29 -11.47 14.99
N THR A 380 12.11 -10.93 14.09
CA THR A 380 12.50 -9.51 14.06
C THR A 380 11.28 -8.59 13.89
N VAL A 381 10.36 -8.96 13.01
CA VAL A 381 9.08 -8.28 12.80
C VAL A 381 7.96 -9.15 13.38
N LYS A 382 7.03 -8.56 14.14
CA LYS A 382 5.99 -9.28 14.89
C LYS A 382 4.66 -9.49 14.15
N HIS A 383 4.56 -9.08 12.89
CA HIS A 383 3.33 -9.14 12.10
C HIS A 383 3.62 -9.67 10.70
N PHE A 384 2.73 -10.50 10.14
CA PHE A 384 2.93 -11.06 8.81
C PHE A 384 2.66 -10.02 7.73
N LYS A 385 3.71 -9.67 6.96
CA LYS A 385 3.56 -8.87 5.76
C LYS A 385 3.33 -9.75 4.53
N TRP A 386 2.23 -9.50 3.84
CA TRP A 386 1.81 -10.30 2.69
C TRP A 386 1.10 -9.47 1.62
N LYS A 387 1.01 -10.05 0.42
CA LYS A 387 0.26 -9.54 -0.74
C LYS A 387 -0.72 -10.62 -1.21
N SER A 388 -1.93 -10.23 -1.61
CA SER A 388 -2.87 -11.14 -2.25
C SER A 388 -2.45 -11.45 -3.69
N ASN A 389 -2.69 -12.67 -4.15
CA ASN A 389 -2.45 -13.02 -5.55
C ASN A 389 -3.53 -12.38 -6.43
N LEU A 390 -3.16 -11.39 -7.24
CA LEU A 390 -4.05 -10.73 -8.21
C LEU A 390 -4.59 -11.67 -9.31
N ARG A 391 -4.09 -12.92 -9.41
CA ARG A 391 -4.53 -13.95 -10.34
C ARG A 391 -5.32 -15.09 -9.66
N GLY A 392 -6.35 -14.72 -8.90
CA GLY A 392 -7.47 -15.63 -8.60
C GLY A 392 -7.31 -16.64 -7.44
N GLY A 393 -6.47 -16.37 -6.43
CA GLY A 393 -6.32 -17.27 -5.27
C GLY A 393 -6.46 -16.55 -3.93
N LYS A 394 -7.12 -17.20 -2.96
CA LYS A 394 -7.21 -16.76 -1.54
C LYS A 394 -5.87 -16.81 -0.77
N ARG A 395 -4.77 -17.21 -1.43
CA ARG A 395 -3.47 -17.48 -0.80
C ARG A 395 -2.73 -16.18 -0.48
N ARG A 396 -2.29 -16.05 0.78
CA ARG A 396 -1.47 -14.93 1.24
C ARG A 396 -0.01 -15.17 0.83
N ILE A 397 0.56 -14.29 0.01
CA ILE A 397 1.95 -14.42 -0.45
C ILE A 397 2.83 -13.52 0.41
N HIS A 398 3.76 -14.12 1.15
CA HIS A 398 4.76 -13.43 1.95
C HIS A 398 5.50 -12.34 1.16
N ASP A 399 5.51 -11.11 1.68
CA ASP A 399 6.21 -9.95 1.12
C ASP A 399 7.25 -9.45 2.13
N LYS A 400 8.46 -9.16 1.69
CA LYS A 400 9.57 -8.86 2.61
C LYS A 400 9.35 -7.53 3.35
N ALA A 401 9.62 -7.52 4.66
CA ALA A 401 9.67 -6.30 5.46
C ALA A 401 10.78 -5.35 4.95
N ASN A 402 10.46 -4.07 4.81
CA ASN A 402 11.39 -3.03 4.39
C ASN A 402 12.16 -2.45 5.59
N ARG A 403 13.25 -1.73 5.33
CA ARG A 403 14.11 -1.14 6.37
C ARG A 403 13.34 -0.33 7.42
N GLY A 404 12.40 0.52 7.01
CA GLY A 404 11.61 1.34 7.94
C GLY A 404 10.62 0.52 8.77
N GLU A 405 10.10 -0.58 8.24
CA GLU A 405 9.27 -1.53 9.00
C GLU A 405 10.09 -2.31 10.03
N ILE A 406 11.31 -2.73 9.66
CA ILE A 406 12.27 -3.42 10.54
C ILE A 406 12.67 -2.52 11.72
N GLU A 407 13.14 -1.28 11.47
CA GLU A 407 13.53 -0.34 12.54
C GLU A 407 12.38 -0.07 13.53
N LYS A 408 11.14 -0.01 13.03
CA LYS A 408 9.94 0.20 13.86
C LYS A 408 9.52 -1.02 14.69
N CYS A 409 9.96 -2.22 14.31
CA CYS A 409 9.67 -3.46 15.03
C CYS A 409 10.84 -3.93 15.91
N LYS A 410 12.07 -3.50 15.59
CA LYS A 410 13.31 -3.80 16.32
C LYS A 410 13.22 -3.63 17.85
N PRO A 411 12.53 -2.61 18.42
CA PRO A 411 12.38 -2.49 19.88
C PRO A 411 11.79 -3.72 20.56
N TRP A 412 10.86 -4.43 19.91
CA TRP A 412 10.22 -5.62 20.49
C TRP A 412 11.19 -6.79 20.62
N VAL A 413 12.05 -7.01 19.62
CA VAL A 413 13.06 -8.08 19.70
C VAL A 413 14.22 -7.72 20.62
N LEU A 414 14.60 -6.43 20.70
CA LEU A 414 15.54 -5.97 21.73
C LEU A 414 14.97 -6.14 23.15
N ALA A 415 13.66 -5.89 23.34
CA ALA A 415 12.99 -6.08 24.62
C ALA A 415 12.89 -7.58 25.01
N GLU A 416 12.64 -8.49 24.06
CA GLU A 416 12.73 -9.93 24.35
C GLU A 416 14.18 -10.32 24.73
N ILE A 417 15.19 -9.85 23.99
CA ILE A 417 16.61 -10.12 24.30
C ILE A 417 16.96 -9.62 25.71
N SER A 418 16.53 -8.41 26.11
CA SER A 418 16.88 -7.85 27.42
C SER A 418 16.15 -8.52 28.61
N LYS A 419 15.04 -9.21 28.34
CA LYS A 419 14.28 -9.99 29.34
C LYS A 419 14.79 -11.42 29.46
N VAL A 420 14.94 -12.12 28.33
CA VAL A 420 15.43 -13.51 28.28
C VAL A 420 16.92 -13.60 28.60
N ARG A 421 17.71 -12.59 28.20
CA ARG A 421 19.17 -12.53 28.35
C ARG A 421 19.89 -13.82 27.90
N PRO A 422 19.64 -14.29 26.67
CA PRO A 422 20.24 -15.52 26.17
C PRO A 422 21.77 -15.39 26.09
N GLU A 423 22.48 -16.44 26.47
CA GLU A 423 23.94 -16.55 26.29
C GLU A 423 24.30 -16.68 24.80
N LYS A 424 23.44 -17.36 24.02
CA LYS A 424 23.64 -17.62 22.59
C LYS A 424 22.43 -17.15 21.75
N ILE A 425 22.67 -16.45 20.64
CA ILE A 425 21.63 -16.04 19.69
C ILE A 425 21.91 -16.63 18.30
N ILE A 426 20.89 -17.26 17.68
CA ILE A 426 20.93 -17.73 16.30
C ILE A 426 20.05 -16.82 15.41
N LEU A 427 20.67 -16.13 14.47
CA LEU A 427 20.03 -15.23 13.51
C LEU A 427 19.71 -15.98 12.21
N LEU A 428 18.43 -16.30 12.04
CA LEU A 428 17.91 -17.05 10.90
C LEU A 428 17.67 -16.10 9.72
N GLY A 429 18.66 -16.02 8.83
CA GLY A 429 18.58 -15.29 7.57
C GLY A 429 18.92 -13.81 7.64
N ALA A 430 18.97 -13.20 6.45
CA ALA A 430 19.54 -11.87 6.26
C ALA A 430 18.78 -10.75 6.99
N THR A 431 17.47 -10.90 7.23
CA THR A 431 16.68 -9.83 7.87
C THR A 431 16.94 -9.75 9.37
N ALA A 432 16.99 -10.89 10.07
CA ALA A 432 17.39 -10.95 11.48
C ALA A 432 18.84 -10.46 11.65
N ALA A 433 19.74 -10.99 10.82
CA ALA A 433 21.14 -10.59 10.86
C ALA A 433 21.35 -9.09 10.59
N GLN A 434 20.68 -8.49 9.60
CA GLN A 434 20.82 -7.06 9.31
C GLN A 434 20.16 -6.15 10.33
N ALA A 435 19.10 -6.61 11.01
CA ALA A 435 18.44 -5.82 12.05
C ALA A 435 19.32 -5.65 13.30
N LEU A 436 20.07 -6.69 13.68
CA LEU A 436 20.91 -6.69 14.88
C LEU A 436 22.39 -6.37 14.59
N LEU A 437 22.98 -6.96 13.56
CA LEU A 437 24.40 -6.77 13.17
C LEU A 437 24.62 -5.60 12.19
N GLY A 438 23.55 -4.96 11.72
CA GLY A 438 23.58 -3.83 10.80
C GLY A 438 23.47 -4.19 9.31
N TYR A 439 22.97 -3.24 8.52
CA TYR A 439 22.58 -3.43 7.11
C TYR A 439 23.72 -3.79 6.14
N GLY A 440 24.98 -3.66 6.55
CA GLY A 440 26.12 -4.14 5.76
C GLY A 440 26.25 -5.68 5.73
N PHE A 441 25.66 -6.37 6.70
CA PHE A 441 25.83 -7.80 6.91
C PHE A 441 25.29 -8.66 5.75
N ARG A 442 26.07 -9.69 5.36
CA ARG A 442 25.73 -10.64 4.29
C ARG A 442 25.89 -12.09 4.75
N VAL A 443 24.79 -12.73 5.13
CA VAL A 443 24.73 -14.15 5.52
C VAL A 443 25.48 -15.08 4.56
N SER A 444 25.37 -14.88 3.25
CA SER A 444 26.05 -15.71 2.24
C SER A 444 27.59 -15.62 2.26
N ARG A 445 28.18 -14.70 3.03
CA ARG A 445 29.63 -14.52 3.20
C ARG A 445 30.10 -14.59 4.66
N GLN A 446 29.20 -14.42 5.61
CA GLN A 446 29.49 -14.18 7.03
C GLN A 446 28.70 -15.10 7.97
N ARG A 447 28.21 -16.24 7.47
CA ARG A 447 27.54 -17.26 8.29
C ARG A 447 28.50 -17.96 9.25
N GLY A 448 27.95 -18.61 10.28
CA GLY A 448 28.69 -19.16 11.42
C GLY A 448 28.76 -18.15 12.57
N LEU A 449 29.83 -18.22 13.38
CA LEU A 449 30.08 -17.29 14.48
C LEU A 449 30.35 -15.86 13.98
N VAL A 450 29.72 -14.87 14.62
CA VAL A 450 29.84 -13.45 14.26
C VAL A 450 30.12 -12.57 15.49
N PRO A 451 30.96 -11.52 15.40
CA PRO A 451 31.21 -10.63 16.53
C PRO A 451 30.01 -9.73 16.81
N ALA A 452 29.33 -9.95 17.95
CA ALA A 452 28.22 -9.12 18.44
C ALA A 452 27.98 -9.33 19.95
N ALA A 453 29.03 -9.10 20.76
CA ALA A 453 29.01 -9.26 22.21
C ALA A 453 28.07 -8.26 22.94
N ASP A 454 27.50 -7.30 22.22
CA ASP A 454 26.53 -6.32 22.70
C ASP A 454 25.09 -6.86 22.80
N ILE A 455 24.81 -8.03 22.21
CA ILE A 455 23.48 -8.67 22.27
C ILE A 455 23.47 -10.06 22.94
N ALA A 456 24.57 -10.81 22.88
CA ALA A 456 24.78 -12.10 23.56
C ALA A 456 26.27 -12.49 23.52
N GLU A 457 26.70 -13.44 24.37
CA GLU A 457 28.10 -13.89 24.40
C GLU A 457 28.50 -14.58 23.09
N THR A 458 27.60 -15.41 22.54
CA THR A 458 27.79 -16.10 21.27
C THR A 458 26.69 -15.71 20.29
N VAL A 459 27.04 -15.21 19.12
CA VAL A 459 26.07 -14.94 18.05
C VAL A 459 26.42 -15.76 16.82
N ILE A 460 25.43 -16.48 16.30
CA ILE A 460 25.51 -17.30 15.11
C ILE A 460 24.61 -16.68 14.05
N ALA A 461 25.10 -16.49 12.83
CA ALA A 461 24.27 -16.10 11.70
C ALA A 461 24.18 -17.24 10.69
N THR A 462 22.98 -17.55 10.21
CA THR A 462 22.77 -18.64 9.24
C THR A 462 21.70 -18.29 8.19
N VAL A 463 21.45 -19.19 7.25
CA VAL A 463 20.38 -19.06 6.25
C VAL A 463 19.00 -19.23 6.90
N HIS A 464 17.96 -18.66 6.30
CA HIS A 464 16.60 -18.87 6.80
C HIS A 464 16.06 -20.23 6.30
N PRO A 465 15.40 -21.06 7.14
CA PRO A 465 14.86 -22.37 6.72
C PRO A 465 13.99 -22.31 5.45
N SER A 466 13.20 -21.25 5.29
CA SER A 466 12.35 -21.06 4.10
C SER A 466 13.11 -20.85 2.78
N SER A 467 14.42 -20.58 2.81
CA SER A 467 15.26 -20.54 1.60
C SER A 467 15.67 -21.94 1.13
N LEU A 468 15.96 -22.85 2.07
CA LEU A 468 16.26 -24.26 1.80
C LEU A 468 15.07 -24.98 1.14
N LEU A 469 13.84 -24.62 1.55
CA LEU A 469 12.60 -25.10 0.92
C LEU A 469 12.38 -24.61 -0.52
N ARG A 470 13.15 -23.63 -1.01
CA ARG A 470 13.05 -23.08 -2.38
C ARG A 470 14.12 -23.61 -3.33
N ILE A 471 15.12 -24.34 -2.81
CA ILE A 471 16.14 -25.00 -3.63
C ILE A 471 15.47 -26.16 -4.38
N ARG A 472 15.61 -26.17 -5.70
CA ARG A 472 15.02 -27.20 -6.59
C ARG A 472 15.93 -28.40 -6.81
N ASP A 473 17.23 -28.17 -6.72
CA ASP A 473 18.27 -29.18 -6.87
C ASP A 473 18.39 -29.99 -5.57
N PRO A 474 18.18 -31.31 -5.58
CA PRO A 474 18.24 -32.12 -4.36
C PRO A 474 19.61 -32.16 -3.69
N GLU A 475 20.70 -32.20 -4.48
CA GLU A 475 22.06 -32.32 -3.96
C GLU A 475 22.49 -31.00 -3.30
N LEU A 476 22.25 -29.87 -3.97
CA LEU A 476 22.48 -28.55 -3.39
C LEU A 476 21.62 -28.31 -2.15
N LYS A 477 20.35 -28.76 -2.17
CA LYS A 477 19.46 -28.65 -1.01
C LYS A 477 20.00 -29.45 0.18
N GLN A 478 20.44 -30.68 -0.03
CA GLN A 478 20.98 -31.51 1.05
C GLN A 478 22.29 -30.92 1.59
N ALA A 479 23.19 -30.46 0.70
CA ALA A 479 24.45 -29.84 1.09
C ALA A 479 24.27 -28.50 1.86
N ASP A 480 23.23 -27.73 1.53
CA ASP A 480 22.88 -26.51 2.27
C ASP A 480 22.15 -26.82 3.59
N ILE A 481 21.37 -27.92 3.69
CA ILE A 481 20.78 -28.40 4.95
C ILE A 481 21.86 -28.87 5.93
N VAL A 482 22.80 -29.71 5.48
CA VAL A 482 23.94 -30.15 6.33
C VAL A 482 24.68 -28.95 6.89
N ARG A 483 25.00 -27.98 6.02
CA ARG A 483 25.61 -26.71 6.43
C ARG A 483 24.74 -25.93 7.41
N PHE A 484 23.43 -25.84 7.21
CA PHE A 484 22.52 -25.17 8.14
C PHE A 484 22.53 -25.81 9.54
N VAL A 485 22.54 -27.15 9.63
CA VAL A 485 22.67 -27.88 10.90
C VAL A 485 24.06 -27.65 11.53
N GLU A 486 25.14 -27.60 10.75
CA GLU A 486 26.48 -27.26 11.24
C GLU A 486 26.53 -25.88 11.91
N ASP A 487 25.85 -24.86 11.36
CA ASP A 487 25.75 -23.55 12.01
C ASP A 487 24.98 -23.64 13.34
N ILE A 488 23.87 -24.38 13.38
CA ILE A 488 23.05 -24.55 14.61
C ILE A 488 23.85 -25.28 15.69
N ARG A 489 24.67 -26.28 15.35
CA ARG A 489 25.56 -26.98 16.30
C ARG A 489 26.61 -26.08 16.96
N LEU A 490 26.90 -24.89 16.43
CA LEU A 490 27.75 -23.89 17.09
C LEU A 490 27.06 -23.27 18.33
N ALA A 491 25.75 -23.50 18.49
CA ALA A 491 24.96 -23.08 19.64
C ALA A 491 24.68 -24.20 20.65
N ALA A 492 24.98 -25.46 20.33
CA ALA A 492 25.11 -26.51 21.36
C ALA A 492 26.29 -26.16 22.30
#